data_AF-A0A0C3HPU7-F1
#
_entry.id   AF-A0A0C3HPU7-F1
#
_cell.length_a   1.000
_cell.length_b   1.000
_cell.length_c   1.000
_cell.angle_alpha   90.00
_cell.angle_beta   90.00
_cell.angle_gamma   90.00
#
_symmetry.space_group_name_H-M   'P 1'
#
loop_
_entity.id
_entity.type
_entity.pdbx_description
1 polymer ?
#
loop_
_entity_poly.entity_id
_entity_poly.type
_entity_poly.pdbx_seq_one_letter_code
_entity_poly.pdbx_strand_id
1 'polypeptide(L)'
;MGDVLSLSFPDIATNTVSDSGTVPLYTALRLGNPHMVLKALVNLVRYDGEQYTSNMLGMIPSNTFSEILRCLDPAHFVDRFTKLEREVGPKTAKRLKLPQNEDGYLRFCKLFLSQIHKVIGVRAPQHPLSTSDMRYLLKCARAVGSAESAHAIWRSMTSISQKDPEKRVIPDADCYNHYLATKCWGDAFNSDRRYKQRVIPSYLTLRTWTVPPHGFRGHRVGPDGGIKAQASEIFRQMVEAGIPGNEETFCLMMVALAREGDISGVSNILQRVWGIDVDLLLTKQDSKVPLPRTYPQHSPFYPSEQLLFTLAHVYGINNTIPSALRLVDYVSQQYKINIPLKVWNELLQWTYVTSLTRTGQNPETNNEDRKTGQLAPEAVSSLWDTMTLEPYNVKPSMEMYNRLIMNLINRGRFGEAKIRIEEAYRTNKKYVCELSKAIAAYRAGHVHSPIHAERARNVYMARLRVRRNRLYIRRWVEKWIRSGSSMMRFNETFCSQDLPNFLKQWERFLPVRVHYSVTNGEVIFTTGVREANFMMQLSFADAADAPNLVSERLILPRRLRKATSLQGNSIFRRHVLLE
;
A
#
# COMPACT_ATOMS: atom_id res chain seq x y z
N MET A 1 33.56 9.40 -4.20
CA MET A 1 33.78 9.52 -5.67
C MET A 1 33.72 8.14 -6.27
N GLY A 2 33.04 8.02 -7.42
CA GLY A 2 33.20 6.91 -8.38
C GLY A 2 32.72 5.52 -7.96
N ASP A 3 31.46 5.19 -8.24
CA ASP A 3 31.09 4.11 -9.17
C ASP A 3 29.61 3.76 -9.00
N VAL A 4 28.82 4.50 -9.77
CA VAL A 4 27.40 4.31 -9.99
C VAL A 4 27.25 3.09 -10.88
N LEU A 5 26.58 2.05 -10.37
CA LEU A 5 26.20 0.88 -11.16
C LEU A 5 25.47 1.34 -12.44
N SER A 6 26.15 1.14 -13.56
CA SER A 6 25.64 1.23 -14.91
C SER A 6 24.47 0.27 -15.07
N LEU A 7 23.33 0.80 -15.50
CA LEU A 7 22.24 0.02 -16.07
C LEU A 7 22.69 -0.51 -17.44
N SER A 8 23.30 -1.69 -17.49
CA SER A 8 23.52 -2.41 -18.74
C SER A 8 22.19 -3.02 -19.21
N PHE A 9 21.59 -2.39 -20.22
CA PHE A 9 20.62 -3.03 -21.12
C PHE A 9 21.40 -3.70 -22.27
N PRO A 10 20.85 -4.74 -22.93
CA PRO A 10 21.58 -5.47 -23.97
C PRO A 10 22.00 -4.54 -25.11
N ASP A 11 23.26 -4.67 -25.52
CA ASP A 11 23.83 -4.01 -26.68
C ASP A 11 23.01 -4.35 -27.93
N ILE A 12 22.47 -3.32 -28.57
CA ILE A 12 22.10 -3.39 -29.98
C ILE A 12 23.17 -2.57 -30.68
N ALA A 13 24.09 -3.29 -31.33
CA ALA A 13 25.11 -2.71 -32.18
C ALA A 13 24.47 -1.78 -33.22
N THR A 14 25.14 -0.66 -33.38
CA THR A 14 24.91 0.44 -34.31
C THR A 14 24.91 -0.02 -35.76
N ASN A 15 24.03 0.58 -36.58
CA ASN A 15 24.44 1.39 -37.73
C ASN A 15 23.20 1.84 -38.51
N THR A 16 22.90 3.14 -38.46
CA THR A 16 22.76 4.05 -39.62
C THR A 16 22.31 5.42 -39.10
N VAL A 17 23.07 6.44 -39.46
CA VAL A 17 22.84 7.86 -39.17
C VAL A 17 21.66 8.35 -40.00
N SER A 18 20.53 8.66 -39.36
CA SER A 18 19.54 9.69 -39.75
C SER A 18 18.30 9.62 -38.84
N ASP A 19 17.98 10.72 -38.14
CA ASP A 19 16.63 11.06 -37.62
C ASP A 19 16.06 10.36 -36.34
N SER A 20 16.91 9.94 -35.39
CA SER A 20 16.57 8.81 -34.49
C SER A 20 15.89 9.09 -33.12
N GLY A 21 15.55 10.33 -32.75
CA GLY A 21 14.99 10.64 -31.42
C GLY A 21 13.45 10.59 -31.32
N THR A 22 12.77 11.05 -32.37
CA THR A 22 11.30 11.22 -32.41
C THR A 22 10.57 9.94 -32.82
N VAL A 23 11.18 9.12 -33.69
CA VAL A 23 10.63 7.83 -34.14
C VAL A 23 10.31 6.89 -32.96
N PRO A 24 11.17 6.73 -31.93
CA PRO A 24 10.83 5.98 -30.72
C PRO A 24 9.62 6.55 -29.95
N LEU A 25 9.50 7.89 -29.86
CA LEU A 25 8.38 8.54 -29.16
C LEU A 25 7.06 8.33 -29.89
N TYR A 26 7.01 8.57 -31.21
CA TYR A 26 5.81 8.33 -32.02
C TYR A 26 5.40 6.87 -32.05
N THR A 27 6.38 5.95 -32.11
CA THR A 27 6.11 4.51 -32.01
C THR A 27 5.52 4.16 -30.64
N ALA A 28 6.08 4.72 -29.55
CA ALA A 28 5.55 4.51 -28.21
C ALA A 28 4.12 5.05 -28.02
N LEU A 29 3.82 6.22 -28.61
CA LEU A 29 2.49 6.82 -28.60
C LEU A 29 1.48 5.99 -29.41
N ARG A 30 1.85 5.50 -30.60
CA ARG A 30 1.01 4.60 -31.41
C ARG A 30 0.67 3.30 -30.69
N LEU A 31 1.62 2.76 -29.93
CA LEU A 31 1.42 1.55 -29.13
C LEU A 31 0.64 1.80 -27.83
N GLY A 32 0.41 3.07 -27.46
CA GLY A 32 -0.33 3.44 -26.25
C GLY A 32 0.30 2.93 -24.95
N ASN A 33 1.61 2.65 -24.91
CA ASN A 33 2.27 2.11 -23.73
C ASN A 33 2.94 3.22 -22.91
N PRO A 34 2.42 3.59 -21.72
CA PRO A 34 2.92 4.72 -20.92
C PRO A 34 4.42 4.61 -20.58
N HIS A 35 4.91 3.38 -20.38
CA HIS A 35 6.29 3.18 -19.97
C HIS A 35 7.29 3.35 -21.12
N MET A 36 6.87 3.01 -22.34
CA MET A 36 7.67 3.28 -23.53
C MET A 36 7.72 4.79 -23.80
N VAL A 37 6.60 5.49 -23.60
CA VAL A 37 6.53 6.94 -23.73
C VAL A 37 7.47 7.62 -22.73
N LEU A 38 7.42 7.22 -21.44
CA LEU A 38 8.34 7.77 -20.44
C LEU A 38 9.80 7.48 -20.77
N LYS A 39 10.12 6.26 -21.21
CA LYS A 39 11.50 5.89 -21.60
C LYS A 39 11.99 6.73 -22.78
N ALA A 40 11.14 6.93 -23.80
CA ALA A 40 11.47 7.76 -24.96
C ALA A 40 11.74 9.21 -24.55
N LEU A 41 10.89 9.79 -23.69
CA LEU A 41 11.07 11.16 -23.18
C LEU A 41 12.33 11.30 -22.33
N VAL A 42 12.61 10.35 -21.43
CA VAL A 42 13.83 10.38 -20.62
C VAL A 42 15.09 10.22 -21.47
N ASN A 43 15.03 9.40 -22.52
CA ASN A 43 16.13 9.27 -23.47
C ASN A 43 16.36 10.57 -24.24
N LEU A 44 15.31 11.24 -24.71
CA LEU A 44 15.42 12.57 -25.35
C LEU A 44 16.12 13.57 -24.41
N VAL A 45 15.76 13.60 -23.12
CA VAL A 45 16.42 14.44 -22.12
C VAL A 45 17.90 14.06 -21.91
N ARG A 46 18.28 12.78 -22.04
CA ARG A 46 19.66 12.30 -21.83
C ARG A 46 20.57 12.52 -23.04
N TYR A 47 20.03 12.37 -24.26
CA TYR A 47 20.79 12.53 -25.51
C TYR A 47 21.25 13.98 -25.72
N ASP A 48 20.47 14.96 -25.24
CA ASP A 48 20.73 16.38 -25.50
C ASP A 48 21.71 17.02 -24.50
N GLY A 49 22.19 16.28 -23.49
CA GLY A 49 23.09 16.80 -22.44
C GLY A 49 22.38 17.77 -21.48
N GLU A 50 22.86 17.87 -20.24
CA GLU A 50 22.21 18.69 -19.19
C GLU A 50 22.26 20.22 -19.44
N GLN A 51 22.81 20.67 -20.58
CA GLN A 51 23.06 22.08 -20.90
C GLN A 51 22.31 22.61 -22.13
N TYR A 52 21.74 21.76 -22.99
CA TYR A 52 20.96 22.22 -24.13
C TYR A 52 19.48 21.94 -23.90
N THR A 53 18.65 22.99 -23.99
CA THR A 53 17.21 22.84 -24.13
C THR A 53 16.96 21.90 -25.29
N SER A 54 16.37 20.73 -25.04
CA SER A 54 16.07 19.78 -26.10
C SER A 54 15.23 20.47 -27.17
N ASN A 55 15.85 20.84 -28.30
CA ASN A 55 15.15 21.49 -29.43
C ASN A 55 13.96 20.62 -29.85
N MET A 56 14.07 19.30 -29.73
CA MET A 56 13.00 18.36 -30.06
C MET A 56 11.81 18.44 -29.08
N LEU A 57 12.04 18.49 -27.77
CA LEU A 57 10.94 18.58 -26.79
C LEU A 57 10.19 19.91 -26.86
N GLY A 58 10.89 20.99 -27.23
CA GLY A 58 10.26 22.29 -27.39
C GLY A 58 9.60 22.51 -28.76
N MET A 59 9.90 21.71 -29.78
CA MET A 59 9.12 21.68 -31.03
C MET A 59 7.72 21.08 -30.86
N ILE A 60 7.48 20.30 -29.79
CA ILE A 60 6.16 19.70 -29.54
C ILE A 60 5.18 20.77 -29.04
N PRO A 61 4.03 20.99 -29.70
CA PRO A 61 3.00 21.93 -29.24
C PRO A 61 2.47 21.65 -27.82
N SER A 62 2.07 22.69 -27.08
CA SER A 62 1.66 22.58 -25.67
C SER A 62 0.41 21.72 -25.43
N ASN A 63 -0.53 21.71 -26.37
CA ASN A 63 -1.68 20.81 -26.33
C ASN A 63 -1.24 19.34 -26.48
N THR A 64 -0.40 19.03 -27.47
CA THR A 64 0.13 17.67 -27.69
C THR A 64 0.93 17.20 -26.49
N PHE A 65 1.76 18.06 -25.91
CA PHE A 65 2.52 17.71 -24.71
C PHE A 65 1.63 17.42 -23.51
N SER A 66 0.55 18.19 -23.33
CA SER A 66 -0.44 17.93 -22.28
C SER A 66 -1.10 16.55 -22.45
N GLU A 67 -1.42 16.14 -23.68
CA GLU A 67 -1.93 14.78 -23.94
C GLU A 67 -0.87 13.71 -23.66
N ILE A 68 0.39 13.95 -24.03
CA ILE A 68 1.50 13.04 -23.72
C ILE A 68 1.63 12.85 -22.20
N LEU A 69 1.53 13.92 -21.41
CA LEU A 69 1.53 13.84 -19.95
C LEU A 69 0.31 13.07 -19.42
N ARG A 70 -0.87 13.22 -20.02
CA ARG A 70 -2.06 12.41 -19.65
C ARG A 70 -1.85 10.92 -19.91
N CYS A 71 -1.16 10.55 -20.99
CA CYS A 71 -0.76 9.15 -21.22
C CYS A 71 0.18 8.61 -20.13
N LEU A 72 0.93 9.49 -19.45
CA LEU A 72 1.84 9.15 -18.36
C LEU A 72 1.15 9.16 -16.99
N ASP A 73 -0.14 8.83 -16.91
CA ASP A 73 -0.86 8.82 -15.64
C ASP A 73 -0.12 8.01 -14.57
N PRO A 74 0.15 8.57 -13.37
CA PRO A 74 0.86 7.86 -12.31
C PRO A 74 0.19 6.54 -11.89
N ALA A 75 -1.11 6.33 -12.18
CA ALA A 75 -1.82 5.08 -11.95
C ALA A 75 -1.16 3.87 -12.66
N HIS A 76 -0.54 4.10 -13.82
CA HIS A 76 0.17 3.06 -14.57
C HIS A 76 1.51 2.67 -13.94
N PHE A 77 2.13 3.56 -13.16
CA PHE A 77 3.49 3.41 -12.64
C PHE A 77 3.52 3.10 -11.15
N VAL A 78 2.72 3.82 -10.36
CA VAL A 78 2.83 3.88 -8.89
C VAL A 78 1.69 3.10 -8.25
N ASP A 79 0.42 3.38 -8.60
CA ASP A 79 -0.73 2.84 -7.87
C ASP A 79 -0.83 1.30 -7.84
N ARG A 80 -0.45 0.64 -8.95
CA ARG A 80 -0.39 -0.84 -9.02
C ARG A 80 0.57 -1.42 -7.99
N PHE A 81 1.69 -0.76 -7.74
CA PHE A 81 2.72 -1.18 -6.80
C PHE A 81 2.39 -0.74 -5.37
N THR A 82 1.84 0.47 -5.19
CA THR A 82 1.42 1.01 -3.90
C THR A 82 0.52 0.02 -3.15
N LYS A 83 -0.47 -0.59 -3.82
CA LYS A 83 -1.40 -1.51 -3.16
C LYS A 83 -0.68 -2.72 -2.56
N LEU A 84 0.26 -3.30 -3.29
CA LEU A 84 1.00 -4.50 -2.86
C LEU A 84 2.05 -4.15 -1.79
N GLU A 85 2.75 -3.04 -1.95
CA GLU A 85 3.78 -2.55 -1.02
C GLU A 85 3.17 -2.05 0.30
N ARG A 86 1.97 -1.43 0.29
CA ARG A 86 1.22 -1.08 1.50
C ARG A 86 0.94 -2.30 2.39
N GLU A 87 0.83 -3.49 1.79
CA GLU A 87 0.66 -4.74 2.52
C GLU A 87 1.99 -5.33 3.02
N VAL A 88 3.11 -5.04 2.36
CA VAL A 88 4.44 -5.53 2.74
C VAL A 88 5.09 -4.55 3.73
N GLY A 89 4.76 -4.71 5.02
CA GLY A 89 5.43 -3.96 6.08
C GLY A 89 6.94 -4.26 6.17
N PRO A 90 7.78 -3.43 6.83
CA PRO A 90 9.24 -3.57 6.77
C PRO A 90 9.75 -4.86 7.42
N LYS A 91 9.05 -5.37 8.44
CA LYS A 91 9.31 -6.71 8.99
C LYS A 91 9.05 -7.81 7.96
N THR A 92 8.00 -7.68 7.18
CA THR A 92 7.66 -8.60 6.08
C THR A 92 8.69 -8.47 4.95
N ALA A 93 9.06 -7.24 4.57
CA ALA A 93 10.10 -6.96 3.58
C ALA A 93 11.45 -7.59 3.97
N LYS A 94 11.88 -7.42 5.23
CA LYS A 94 13.10 -8.03 5.78
C LYS A 94 13.05 -9.56 5.69
N ARG A 95 11.92 -10.18 6.04
CA ARG A 95 11.72 -11.64 5.92
C ARG A 95 11.69 -12.13 4.48
N LEU A 96 11.19 -11.31 3.55
CA LEU A 96 11.20 -11.58 2.12
C LEU A 96 12.55 -11.26 1.45
N LYS A 97 13.53 -10.71 2.20
CA LYS A 97 14.81 -10.23 1.69
C LYS A 97 14.66 -9.21 0.56
N LEU A 98 13.65 -8.35 0.67
CA LEU A 98 13.48 -7.24 -0.26
C LEU A 98 14.42 -6.10 0.12
N PRO A 99 14.91 -5.31 -0.86
CA PRO A 99 15.69 -4.11 -0.58
C PRO A 99 14.91 -3.21 0.38
N GLN A 100 15.61 -2.69 1.39
CA GLN A 100 15.00 -1.83 2.41
C GLN A 100 14.62 -0.46 1.82
N ASN A 101 13.81 0.29 2.56
CA ASN A 101 13.10 1.51 2.15
C ASN A 101 13.89 2.53 1.30
N GLU A 102 15.21 2.66 1.46
CA GLU A 102 16.01 3.61 0.67
C GLU A 102 16.41 3.11 -0.73
N ASP A 103 16.39 1.80 -0.96
CA ASP A 103 16.71 1.16 -2.25
C ASP A 103 15.51 0.49 -2.93
N GLY A 104 14.36 0.44 -2.25
CA GLY A 104 13.15 -0.23 -2.73
C GLY A 104 12.13 0.69 -3.42
N TYR A 105 10.85 0.46 -3.12
CA TYR A 105 9.72 1.16 -3.76
C TYR A 105 9.74 2.69 -3.63
N LEU A 106 10.19 3.22 -2.49
CA LEU A 106 10.29 4.67 -2.30
C LEU A 106 11.34 5.30 -3.22
N ARG A 107 12.45 4.59 -3.50
CA ARG A 107 13.44 5.02 -4.50
C ARG A 107 12.85 5.04 -5.89
N PHE A 108 12.08 4.01 -6.26
CA PHE A 108 11.34 4.00 -7.53
C PHE A 108 10.42 5.22 -7.65
N CYS A 109 9.65 5.55 -6.61
CA CYS A 109 8.76 6.69 -6.61
C CYS A 109 9.52 8.03 -6.72
N LYS A 110 10.64 8.18 -6.00
CA LYS A 110 11.52 9.36 -6.11
C LYS A 110 12.13 9.50 -7.51
N LEU A 111 12.58 8.40 -8.11
CA LEU A 111 13.14 8.38 -9.45
C LEU A 111 12.10 8.74 -10.51
N PHE A 112 10.89 8.18 -10.41
CA PHE A 112 9.77 8.53 -11.29
C PHE A 112 9.47 10.03 -11.24
N LEU A 113 9.30 10.58 -10.04
CA LEU A 113 9.02 12.01 -9.87
C LEU A 113 10.17 12.89 -10.37
N SER A 114 11.42 12.49 -10.12
CA SER A 114 12.61 13.19 -10.63
C SER A 114 12.67 13.18 -12.16
N GLN A 115 12.36 12.06 -12.80
CA GLN A 115 12.34 11.96 -14.27
C GLN A 115 11.27 12.88 -14.87
N ILE A 116 10.06 12.89 -14.30
CA ILE A 116 8.99 13.79 -14.74
C ILE A 116 9.37 15.26 -14.54
N HIS A 117 9.92 15.63 -13.38
CA HIS A 117 10.42 16.99 -13.15
C HIS A 117 11.50 17.40 -14.15
N LYS A 118 12.42 16.49 -14.51
CA LYS A 118 13.45 16.77 -15.52
C LYS A 118 12.84 17.00 -16.91
N VAL A 119 11.91 16.15 -17.34
CA VAL A 119 11.24 16.28 -18.65
C VAL A 119 10.50 17.62 -18.76
N ILE A 120 9.75 17.99 -17.72
CA ILE A 120 9.00 19.27 -17.72
C ILE A 120 9.95 20.46 -17.55
N GLY A 121 10.99 20.34 -16.72
CA GLY A 121 11.98 21.39 -16.48
C GLY A 121 12.80 21.75 -17.73
N VAL A 122 13.16 20.77 -18.56
CA VAL A 122 13.86 21.01 -19.84
C VAL A 122 12.97 21.73 -20.85
N ARG A 123 11.65 21.52 -20.80
CA ARG A 123 10.68 22.17 -21.68
C ARG A 123 10.33 23.60 -21.25
N ALA A 124 10.34 23.88 -19.95
CA ALA A 124 9.89 25.14 -19.36
C ALA A 124 10.50 26.43 -19.95
N PRO A 125 11.78 26.47 -20.40
CA PRO A 125 12.35 27.67 -21.01
C PRO A 125 11.73 28.03 -22.37
N GLN A 126 11.24 27.03 -23.13
CA GLN A 126 10.69 27.25 -24.47
C GLN A 126 9.17 27.38 -24.46
N HIS A 127 8.50 26.67 -23.53
CA HIS A 127 7.05 26.78 -23.31
C HIS A 127 6.80 27.02 -21.82
N PRO A 128 6.18 28.15 -21.43
CA PRO A 128 5.87 28.42 -20.04
C PRO A 128 4.92 27.36 -19.47
N LEU A 129 5.11 27.04 -18.19
CA LEU A 129 4.34 26.00 -17.51
C LEU A 129 2.86 26.40 -17.42
N SER A 130 1.99 25.54 -17.96
CA SER A 130 0.54 25.73 -17.90
C SER A 130 -0.06 25.23 -16.58
N THR A 131 -1.30 25.63 -16.29
CA THR A 131 -2.08 25.04 -15.17
C THR A 131 -2.19 23.52 -15.31
N SER A 132 -2.33 22.99 -16.53
CA SER A 132 -2.36 21.54 -16.77
C SER A 132 -1.05 20.84 -16.37
N ASP A 133 0.10 21.46 -16.66
CA ASP A 133 1.41 20.89 -16.31
C ASP A 133 1.61 20.86 -14.80
N MET A 134 1.24 21.95 -14.11
CA MET A 134 1.30 22.03 -12.65
C MET A 134 0.33 21.06 -11.97
N ARG A 135 -0.89 20.93 -12.49
CA ARG A 135 -1.87 19.94 -12.03
C ARG A 135 -1.31 18.53 -12.15
N TYR A 136 -0.71 18.20 -13.29
CA TYR A 136 -0.10 16.88 -13.51
C TYR A 136 1.08 16.62 -12.55
N LEU A 137 1.95 17.60 -12.32
CA LEU A 137 3.03 17.51 -11.35
C LEU A 137 2.52 17.27 -9.92
N LEU A 138 1.46 17.99 -9.51
CA LEU A 138 0.82 17.78 -8.22
C LEU A 138 0.15 16.40 -8.14
N LYS A 139 -0.47 15.92 -9.22
CA LYS A 139 -0.99 14.56 -9.32
C LYS A 139 0.10 13.50 -9.12
N CYS A 140 1.27 13.70 -9.73
CA CYS A 140 2.42 12.81 -9.54
C CYS A 140 2.95 12.86 -8.11
N ALA A 141 3.09 14.06 -7.52
CA ALA A 141 3.52 14.22 -6.14
C ALA A 141 2.55 13.57 -5.14
N ARG A 142 1.24 13.66 -5.42
CA ARG A 142 0.17 12.98 -4.67
C ARG A 142 0.32 11.45 -4.76
N ALA A 143 0.48 10.90 -5.96
CA ALA A 143 0.59 9.45 -6.14
C ALA A 143 1.83 8.87 -5.44
N VAL A 144 2.94 9.61 -5.46
CA VAL A 144 4.18 9.25 -4.74
C VAL A 144 4.09 9.48 -3.22
N GLY A 145 3.19 10.35 -2.77
CA GLY A 145 3.06 10.73 -1.36
C GLY A 145 4.16 11.70 -0.88
N SER A 146 4.79 12.44 -1.78
CA SER A 146 5.89 13.36 -1.45
C SER A 146 5.38 14.77 -1.15
N ALA A 147 5.11 15.06 0.13
CA ALA A 147 4.68 16.39 0.57
C ALA A 147 5.70 17.51 0.31
N GLU A 148 7.01 17.20 0.35
CA GLU A 148 8.09 18.16 0.04
C GLU A 148 8.03 18.62 -1.40
N SER A 149 8.04 17.67 -2.34
CA SER A 149 7.89 17.97 -3.78
C SER A 149 6.59 18.72 -4.08
N ALA A 150 5.45 18.31 -3.50
CA ALA A 150 4.18 19.00 -3.68
C ALA A 150 4.24 20.46 -3.20
N HIS A 151 4.92 20.72 -2.09
CA HIS A 151 5.09 22.06 -1.56
C HIS A 151 6.02 22.92 -2.43
N ALA A 152 7.10 22.34 -2.98
CA ALA A 152 7.98 23.02 -3.92
C ALA A 152 7.23 23.39 -5.22
N ILE A 153 6.43 22.47 -5.77
CA ILE A 153 5.58 22.71 -6.95
C ILE A 153 4.58 23.84 -6.65
N TRP A 154 3.88 23.78 -5.52
CA TRP A 154 2.90 24.80 -5.12
C TRP A 154 3.54 26.19 -5.01
N ARG A 155 4.68 26.32 -4.32
CA ARG A 155 5.44 27.57 -4.22
C ARG A 155 5.88 28.09 -5.60
N SER A 156 6.34 27.19 -6.47
CA SER A 156 6.73 27.56 -7.83
C SER A 156 5.55 28.17 -8.58
N MET A 157 4.38 27.53 -8.52
CA MET A 157 3.15 28.03 -9.15
C MET A 157 2.75 29.41 -8.62
N THR A 158 2.78 29.63 -7.31
CA THR A 158 2.50 30.96 -6.72
C THR A 158 3.53 32.00 -7.14
N SER A 159 4.82 31.63 -7.20
CA SER A 159 5.89 32.56 -7.56
C SER A 159 5.88 32.96 -9.04
N ILE A 160 5.49 32.06 -9.95
CA ILE A 160 5.34 32.36 -11.38
C ILE A 160 4.24 33.40 -11.56
N SER A 161 3.11 33.18 -10.90
CA SER A 161 1.96 34.09 -10.92
C SER A 161 2.24 35.47 -10.32
N GLN A 162 3.25 35.60 -9.46
CA GLN A 162 3.69 36.89 -8.91
C GLN A 162 4.69 37.63 -9.80
N LYS A 163 5.55 36.91 -10.53
CA LYS A 163 6.64 37.49 -11.33
C LYS A 163 6.20 37.97 -12.71
N ASP A 164 5.27 37.27 -13.34
CA ASP A 164 4.82 37.56 -14.70
C ASP A 164 3.27 37.50 -14.76
N PRO A 165 2.59 38.66 -14.77
CA PRO A 165 1.13 38.73 -14.84
C PRO A 165 0.55 38.12 -16.13
N GLU A 166 1.30 38.15 -17.24
CA GLU A 166 0.86 37.62 -18.54
C GLU A 166 0.97 36.09 -18.60
N LYS A 167 1.83 35.48 -17.77
CA LYS A 167 2.02 34.02 -17.64
C LYS A 167 1.44 33.47 -16.34
N ARG A 168 0.41 34.13 -15.80
CA ARG A 168 -0.21 33.74 -14.53
C ARG A 168 -0.80 32.33 -14.62
N VAL A 169 -0.34 31.45 -13.72
CA VAL A 169 -0.91 30.12 -13.54
C VAL A 169 -2.02 30.21 -12.49
N ILE A 170 -3.27 30.08 -12.94
CA ILE A 170 -4.44 30.07 -12.07
C ILE A 170 -4.69 28.61 -11.66
N PRO A 171 -4.60 28.26 -10.35
CA PRO A 171 -4.88 26.90 -9.90
C PRO A 171 -6.37 26.59 -10.04
N ASP A 172 -6.71 25.37 -10.47
CA ASP A 172 -8.08 24.87 -10.49
C ASP A 172 -8.40 24.03 -9.23
N ALA A 173 -9.63 23.52 -9.11
CA ALA A 173 -10.04 22.70 -7.96
C ALA A 173 -9.18 21.44 -7.81
N ASP A 174 -8.78 20.80 -8.92
CA ASP A 174 -7.87 19.65 -8.92
C ASP A 174 -6.47 20.03 -8.39
N CYS A 175 -5.99 21.23 -8.78
CA CYS A 175 -4.96 22.03 -8.14
C CYS A 175 -4.88 21.83 -6.63
N TYR A 176 -5.89 22.41 -5.99
CA TYR A 176 -6.04 22.44 -4.54
C TYR A 176 -6.22 21.04 -3.96
N ASN A 177 -7.03 20.19 -4.58
CA ASN A 177 -7.29 18.84 -4.11
C ASN A 177 -6.03 17.97 -4.12
N HIS A 178 -5.21 18.03 -5.16
CA HIS A 178 -3.96 17.28 -5.23
C HIS A 178 -2.96 17.75 -4.19
N TYR A 179 -2.83 19.07 -4.00
CA TYR A 179 -1.97 19.63 -2.97
C TYR A 179 -2.44 19.26 -1.56
N LEU A 180 -3.74 19.44 -1.27
CA LEU A 180 -4.37 19.06 -0.02
C LEU A 180 -4.23 17.56 0.26
N ALA A 181 -4.41 16.71 -0.75
CA ALA A 181 -4.23 15.27 -0.64
C ALA A 181 -2.80 14.89 -0.23
N THR A 182 -1.78 15.62 -0.68
CA THR A 182 -0.39 15.32 -0.27
C THR A 182 -0.16 15.59 1.22
N LYS A 183 -0.83 16.61 1.79
CA LYS A 183 -0.83 16.89 3.23
C LYS A 183 -1.64 15.85 3.99
N CYS A 184 -2.83 15.53 3.48
CA CYS A 184 -3.75 14.57 4.10
C CYS A 184 -3.35 13.11 3.94
N TRP A 185 -2.48 12.72 3.01
CA TRP A 185 -2.15 11.30 2.77
C TRP A 185 -0.65 10.97 2.77
N GLY A 186 0.24 11.94 3.05
CA GLY A 186 1.69 11.70 3.11
C GLY A 186 2.12 10.55 4.04
N ASP A 187 1.30 10.18 5.02
CA ASP A 187 1.53 9.04 5.91
C ASP A 187 1.10 7.68 5.39
N ALA A 188 0.14 7.62 4.48
CA ALA A 188 -0.53 6.38 4.12
C ALA A 188 0.36 5.44 3.30
N PHE A 189 1.39 5.99 2.64
CA PHE A 189 2.33 5.25 1.81
C PHE A 189 3.46 4.58 2.62
N ASN A 190 3.62 4.96 3.90
CA ASN A 190 4.61 4.33 4.76
C ASN A 190 3.98 3.22 5.61
N SER A 191 4.35 1.97 5.33
CA SER A 191 3.81 0.80 5.99
C SER A 191 4.12 0.74 7.50
N ASP A 192 5.17 1.43 7.99
CA ASP A 192 5.46 1.57 9.43
C ASP A 192 4.52 2.52 10.17
N ARG A 193 3.84 3.41 9.43
CA ARG A 193 3.01 4.48 9.99
C ARG A 193 1.52 4.17 9.94
N ARG A 194 1.10 3.19 9.13
CA ARG A 194 -0.31 2.79 8.94
C ARG A 194 -1.11 2.67 10.24
N TYR A 195 -0.64 1.88 11.20
CA TYR A 195 -1.36 1.70 12.49
C TYR A 195 -1.10 2.81 13.52
N LYS A 196 -0.19 3.75 13.22
CA LYS A 196 0.10 4.92 14.05
C LYS A 196 -0.78 6.12 13.70
N GLN A 197 -1.68 5.98 12.72
CA GLN A 197 -2.71 6.96 12.38
C GLN A 197 -3.90 6.94 13.36
N ARG A 198 -3.99 5.91 14.22
CA ARG A 198 -5.01 5.85 15.28
C ARG A 198 -4.95 7.11 16.14
N VAL A 199 -6.10 7.71 16.40
CA VAL A 199 -6.22 8.90 17.23
C VAL A 199 -6.48 8.43 18.65
N ILE A 200 -5.46 8.60 19.49
CA ILE A 200 -5.49 8.38 20.93
C ILE A 200 -4.63 9.48 21.59
N PRO A 201 -4.93 9.90 22.83
CA PRO A 201 -4.24 11.02 23.48
C PRO A 201 -2.71 10.87 23.43
N SER A 202 -2.18 9.72 23.85
CA SER A 202 -0.73 9.42 23.77
C SER A 202 -0.10 9.58 22.38
N TYR A 203 -0.82 9.28 21.30
CA TYR A 203 -0.31 9.43 19.94
C TYR A 203 -0.37 10.88 19.46
N LEU A 204 -1.40 11.63 19.87
CA LEU A 204 -1.52 13.06 19.56
C LEU A 204 -0.40 13.84 20.27
N THR A 205 -0.13 13.55 21.54
CA THR A 205 0.98 14.17 22.30
C THR A 205 2.33 13.93 21.63
N LEU A 206 2.60 12.74 21.11
CA LEU A 206 3.84 12.46 20.38
C LEU A 206 3.99 13.29 19.09
N ARG A 207 2.90 13.81 18.54
CA ARG A 207 2.87 14.60 17.30
C ARG A 207 3.01 16.11 17.53
N THR A 208 2.83 16.58 18.75
CA THR A 208 3.07 17.98 19.14
C THR A 208 4.55 18.25 19.41
N TRP A 209 5.36 17.21 19.58
CA TRP A 209 6.80 17.34 19.80
C TRP A 209 7.48 18.07 18.64
N THR A 210 8.48 18.90 18.96
CA THR A 210 9.29 19.65 17.99
C THR A 210 9.86 18.72 16.91
N VAL A 211 10.43 17.59 17.35
CA VAL A 211 10.89 16.50 16.50
C VAL A 211 10.17 15.21 16.91
N PRO A 212 9.05 14.85 16.26
CA PRO A 212 8.34 13.62 16.55
C PRO A 212 9.19 12.40 16.17
N PRO A 213 8.98 11.26 16.85
CA PRO A 213 9.66 10.01 16.52
C PRO A 213 9.37 9.58 15.07
N HIS A 214 10.28 8.83 14.45
CA HIS A 214 10.22 8.46 13.02
C HIS A 214 8.85 7.95 12.53
N GLY A 215 8.12 7.20 13.37
CA GLY A 215 6.78 6.69 13.05
C GLY A 215 5.63 7.70 13.14
N PHE A 216 5.87 8.88 13.70
CA PHE A 216 4.90 9.96 13.92
C PHE A 216 5.25 11.24 13.13
N ARG A 217 6.31 11.23 12.31
CA ARG A 217 6.75 12.40 11.52
C ARG A 217 5.84 12.80 10.36
N GLY A 218 4.83 12.01 10.10
CA GLY A 218 3.90 12.17 9.01
C GLY A 218 3.09 13.43 8.90
N HIS A 219 2.51 13.82 10.03
CA HIS A 219 1.75 15.04 10.20
C HIS A 219 1.95 15.54 11.63
N ARG A 220 1.74 16.85 11.80
CA ARG A 220 1.75 17.55 13.08
C ARG A 220 0.31 17.76 13.55
N VAL A 221 0.18 18.01 14.84
CA VAL A 221 -1.08 18.34 15.52
C VAL A 221 -0.84 19.63 16.29
N GLY A 222 -1.82 20.52 16.34
CA GLY A 222 -1.76 21.77 17.09
C GLY A 222 -2.16 22.99 16.27
N PRO A 223 -2.34 24.15 16.93
CA PRO A 223 -2.76 25.38 16.27
C PRO A 223 -1.72 25.85 15.25
N ASP A 224 -0.43 25.75 15.59
CA ASP A 224 0.67 26.21 14.76
C ASP A 224 1.21 25.05 13.91
N GLY A 225 0.77 25.01 12.65
CA GLY A 225 1.27 24.04 11.67
C GLY A 225 0.70 22.62 11.81
N GLY A 226 -0.37 22.42 12.57
CA GLY A 226 -1.17 21.19 12.55
C GLY A 226 -1.78 20.91 11.18
N ILE A 227 -2.12 19.65 10.91
CA ILE A 227 -2.73 19.24 9.64
C ILE A 227 -4.09 19.89 9.42
N LYS A 228 -4.87 20.10 10.48
CA LYS A 228 -6.15 20.83 10.45
C LYS A 228 -5.93 22.27 10.01
N ALA A 229 -5.02 22.98 10.68
CA ALA A 229 -4.69 24.38 10.36
C ALA A 229 -4.20 24.52 8.91
N GLN A 230 -3.30 23.64 8.48
CA GLN A 230 -2.80 23.62 7.09
C GLN A 230 -3.92 23.36 6.06
N ALA A 231 -4.83 22.42 6.33
CA ALA A 231 -5.94 22.10 5.45
C ALA A 231 -6.95 23.26 5.37
N SER A 232 -7.32 23.84 6.51
CA SER A 232 -8.20 25.01 6.59
C SER A 232 -7.62 26.22 5.85
N GLU A 233 -6.31 26.44 5.95
CA GLU A 233 -5.63 27.52 5.23
C GLU A 233 -5.67 27.32 3.71
N ILE A 234 -5.39 26.11 3.23
CA ILE A 234 -5.49 25.78 1.79
C ILE A 234 -6.93 25.95 1.30
N PHE A 235 -7.92 25.52 2.08
CA PHE A 235 -9.34 25.68 1.74
C PHE A 235 -9.77 27.15 1.73
N ARG A 236 -9.30 27.96 2.68
CA ARG A 236 -9.55 29.42 2.70
C ARG A 236 -9.00 30.07 1.43
N GLN A 237 -7.77 29.74 1.04
CA GLN A 237 -7.17 30.21 -0.21
C GLN A 237 -7.97 29.80 -1.45
N MET A 238 -8.57 28.61 -1.45
CA MET A 238 -9.43 28.13 -2.53
C MET A 238 -10.72 28.96 -2.63
N VAL A 239 -11.36 29.26 -1.49
CA VAL A 239 -12.57 30.08 -1.42
C VAL A 239 -12.28 31.54 -1.82
N GLU A 240 -11.17 32.11 -1.37
CA GLU A 240 -10.72 33.47 -1.73
C GLU A 240 -10.41 33.60 -3.22
N ALA A 241 -9.95 32.52 -3.85
CA ALA A 241 -9.77 32.45 -5.29
C ALA A 241 -11.10 32.28 -6.07
N GLY A 242 -12.25 32.18 -5.39
CA GLY A 242 -13.56 31.99 -6.00
C GLY A 242 -13.79 30.58 -6.56
N ILE A 243 -13.01 29.59 -6.14
CA ILE A 243 -13.06 28.23 -6.68
C ILE A 243 -13.97 27.36 -5.78
N PRO A 244 -15.05 26.76 -6.31
CA PRO A 244 -15.94 25.93 -5.51
C PRO A 244 -15.29 24.59 -5.15
N GLY A 245 -15.42 24.18 -3.89
CA GLY A 245 -15.04 22.83 -3.44
C GLY A 245 -15.94 21.74 -4.01
N ASN A 246 -15.41 20.52 -4.12
CA ASN A 246 -16.14 19.32 -4.56
C ASN A 246 -16.10 18.21 -3.50
N GLU A 247 -16.71 17.05 -3.78
CA GLU A 247 -16.71 15.88 -2.88
C GLU A 247 -15.31 15.56 -2.36
N GLU A 248 -14.30 15.56 -3.23
CA GLU A 248 -12.92 15.26 -2.86
C GLU A 248 -12.36 16.30 -1.88
N THR A 249 -12.60 17.59 -2.11
CA THR A 249 -12.17 18.67 -1.20
C THR A 249 -12.71 18.41 0.20
N PHE A 250 -14.01 18.16 0.34
CA PHE A 250 -14.64 17.93 1.64
C PHE A 250 -14.21 16.61 2.27
N CYS A 251 -13.97 15.56 1.49
CA CYS A 251 -13.38 14.31 1.99
C CYS A 251 -11.98 14.55 2.59
N LEU A 252 -11.14 15.32 1.91
CA LEU A 252 -9.80 15.65 2.39
C LEU A 252 -9.83 16.52 3.65
N MET A 253 -10.77 17.46 3.74
CA MET A 253 -11.03 18.27 4.94
C MET A 253 -11.45 17.39 6.12
N MET A 254 -12.37 16.45 5.90
CA MET A 254 -12.76 15.48 6.93
C MET A 254 -11.57 14.64 7.42
N VAL A 255 -10.70 14.17 6.52
CA VAL A 255 -9.47 13.46 6.92
C VAL A 255 -8.53 14.33 7.76
N ALA A 256 -8.37 15.61 7.41
CA ALA A 256 -7.52 16.53 8.17
C ALA A 256 -8.05 16.75 9.59
N LEU A 257 -9.35 17.03 9.72
CA LEU A 257 -10.03 17.20 11.02
C LEU A 257 -9.95 15.94 11.87
N ALA A 258 -10.27 14.79 11.25
CA ALA A 258 -10.26 13.50 11.91
C ALA A 258 -8.89 13.13 12.50
N ARG A 259 -7.79 13.53 11.86
CA ARG A 259 -6.43 13.22 12.34
C ARG A 259 -6.03 13.95 13.60
N GLU A 260 -6.67 15.07 13.90
CA GLU A 260 -6.50 15.80 15.15
C GLU A 260 -7.57 15.43 16.19
N GLY A 261 -8.48 14.50 15.87
CA GLY A 261 -9.55 14.07 16.77
C GLY A 261 -10.82 14.93 16.70
N ASP A 262 -10.93 15.83 15.73
CA ASP A 262 -12.08 16.73 15.59
C ASP A 262 -13.24 16.06 14.83
N ILE A 263 -13.92 15.12 15.50
CA ILE A 263 -15.09 14.42 14.94
C ILE A 263 -16.31 15.33 14.83
N SER A 264 -16.47 16.32 15.71
CA SER A 264 -17.58 17.28 15.61
C SER A 264 -17.45 18.14 14.35
N GLY A 265 -16.22 18.55 13.99
CA GLY A 265 -15.93 19.19 12.70
C GLY A 265 -16.31 18.32 11.50
N VAL A 266 -16.07 17.00 11.57
CA VAL A 266 -16.48 16.05 10.52
C VAL A 266 -18.00 15.97 10.41
N SER A 267 -18.70 15.80 11.54
CA SER A 267 -20.17 15.77 11.58
C SER A 267 -20.78 17.07 11.03
N ASN A 268 -20.18 18.23 11.34
CA ASN A 268 -20.61 19.52 10.80
C ASN A 268 -20.46 19.61 9.27
N ILE A 269 -19.39 19.04 8.69
CA ILE A 269 -19.24 18.97 7.24
C ILE A 269 -20.33 18.06 6.63
N LEU A 270 -20.56 16.88 7.21
CA LEU A 270 -21.59 15.95 6.74
C LEU A 270 -22.99 16.57 6.77
N GLN A 271 -23.31 17.31 7.84
CA GLN A 271 -24.57 18.01 7.98
C GLN A 271 -24.71 19.15 6.95
N ARG A 272 -23.68 19.98 6.77
CA ARG A 272 -23.76 21.15 5.89
C ARG A 272 -23.76 20.79 4.41
N VAL A 273 -22.95 19.81 4.02
CA VAL A 273 -22.79 19.43 2.61
C VAL A 273 -23.87 18.41 2.22
N TRP A 274 -24.00 17.31 2.97
CA TRP A 274 -24.89 16.20 2.59
C TRP A 274 -26.19 16.13 3.40
N GLY A 275 -26.41 17.02 4.37
CA GLY A 275 -27.61 16.97 5.22
C GLY A 275 -27.66 15.74 6.14
N ILE A 276 -26.51 15.14 6.42
CA ILE A 276 -26.42 13.91 7.23
C ILE A 276 -26.11 14.29 8.67
N ASP A 277 -27.12 14.09 9.53
CA ASP A 277 -26.97 14.28 10.98
C ASP A 277 -26.50 12.97 11.62
N VAL A 278 -25.23 12.94 12.01
CA VAL A 278 -24.58 11.76 12.57
C VAL A 278 -25.17 11.41 13.94
N ASP A 279 -25.47 12.40 14.78
CA ASP A 279 -25.94 12.15 16.15
C ASP A 279 -27.37 11.61 16.14
N LEU A 280 -28.22 12.15 15.23
CA LEU A 280 -29.56 11.61 14.99
C LEU A 280 -29.52 10.19 14.43
N LEU A 281 -28.61 9.90 13.49
CA LEU A 281 -28.46 8.58 12.89
C LEU A 281 -28.06 7.52 13.92
N LEU A 282 -27.22 7.87 14.90
CA LEU A 282 -26.78 6.94 15.94
C LEU A 282 -27.85 6.71 17.01
N THR A 283 -28.65 7.73 17.32
CA THR A 283 -29.61 7.71 18.44
C THR A 283 -30.99 7.17 18.06
N LYS A 284 -31.46 7.42 16.82
CA LYS A 284 -32.80 7.01 16.38
C LYS A 284 -32.78 5.71 15.58
N GLN A 285 -33.94 5.03 15.55
CA GLN A 285 -34.19 3.93 14.61
C GLN A 285 -34.27 4.48 13.18
N ASP A 286 -33.81 3.69 12.21
CA ASP A 286 -33.54 4.12 10.83
C ASP A 286 -34.75 4.77 10.13
N SER A 287 -35.97 4.41 10.52
CA SER A 287 -37.23 4.96 9.97
C SER A 287 -37.52 6.43 10.35
N LYS A 288 -36.79 7.02 11.30
CA LYS A 288 -36.98 8.41 11.78
C LYS A 288 -35.84 9.35 11.41
N VAL A 289 -34.89 8.89 10.61
CA VAL A 289 -33.75 9.70 10.15
C VAL A 289 -34.18 10.50 8.92
N PRO A 290 -33.98 11.84 8.88
CA PRO A 290 -34.30 12.63 7.71
C PRO A 290 -33.52 12.12 6.49
N LEU A 291 -34.13 12.21 5.31
CA LEU A 291 -33.46 11.86 4.06
C LEU A 291 -32.28 12.82 3.83
N PRO A 292 -31.14 12.31 3.35
CA PRO A 292 -29.99 13.15 3.08
C PRO A 292 -30.27 14.02 1.85
N ARG A 293 -29.44 15.04 1.65
CA ARG A 293 -29.60 15.96 0.52
C ARG A 293 -29.41 15.22 -0.80
N THR A 294 -30.44 15.25 -1.64
CA THR A 294 -30.39 14.61 -2.96
C THR A 294 -29.55 15.43 -3.92
N TYR A 295 -28.58 14.77 -4.56
CA TYR A 295 -27.76 15.36 -5.61
C TYR A 295 -27.98 14.59 -6.92
N PRO A 296 -28.02 15.28 -8.08
CA PRO A 296 -27.92 14.61 -9.38
C PRO A 296 -26.58 13.86 -9.50
N GLN A 297 -26.54 12.74 -10.23
CA GLN A 297 -25.32 11.94 -10.39
C GLN A 297 -24.13 12.69 -11.02
N HIS A 298 -24.40 13.73 -11.82
CA HIS A 298 -23.38 14.58 -12.44
C HIS A 298 -22.92 15.74 -11.52
N SER A 299 -23.50 15.86 -10.33
CA SER A 299 -23.11 16.89 -9.36
C SER A 299 -21.71 16.58 -8.80
N PRO A 300 -20.84 17.59 -8.64
CA PRO A 300 -19.54 17.42 -7.97
C PRO A 300 -19.66 17.04 -6.49
N PHE A 301 -20.87 17.07 -5.93
CA PHE A 301 -21.19 16.69 -4.55
C PHE A 301 -21.86 15.32 -4.44
N TYR A 302 -22.16 14.67 -5.57
CA TYR A 302 -22.75 13.34 -5.53
C TYR A 302 -21.78 12.37 -4.83
N PRO A 303 -22.19 11.71 -3.74
CA PRO A 303 -21.34 10.75 -3.05
C PRO A 303 -20.80 9.69 -3.99
N SER A 304 -19.53 9.34 -3.81
CA SER A 304 -18.88 8.26 -4.54
C SER A 304 -18.25 7.26 -3.56
N GLU A 305 -17.53 6.29 -4.13
CA GLU A 305 -16.70 5.38 -3.34
C GLU A 305 -15.66 6.12 -2.45
N GLN A 306 -15.33 7.37 -2.79
CA GLN A 306 -14.39 8.19 -2.03
C GLN A 306 -14.98 8.64 -0.70
N LEU A 307 -16.24 9.10 -0.68
CA LEU A 307 -16.92 9.41 0.57
C LEU A 307 -17.04 8.18 1.46
N LEU A 308 -17.48 7.03 0.92
CA LEU A 308 -17.61 5.79 1.70
C LEU A 308 -16.28 5.36 2.33
N PHE A 309 -15.17 5.44 1.57
CA PHE A 309 -13.85 5.15 2.10
C PHE A 309 -13.42 6.17 3.18
N THR A 310 -13.73 7.45 2.96
CA THR A 310 -13.39 8.52 3.91
C THR A 310 -14.14 8.33 5.23
N LEU A 311 -15.44 8.01 5.20
CA LEU A 311 -16.24 7.71 6.39
C LEU A 311 -15.66 6.53 7.17
N ALA A 312 -15.39 5.42 6.48
CA ALA A 312 -14.75 4.25 7.09
C ALA A 312 -13.39 4.59 7.74
N HIS A 313 -12.58 5.43 7.08
CA HIS A 313 -11.26 5.82 7.56
C HIS A 313 -11.35 6.77 8.76
N VAL A 314 -12.13 7.86 8.66
CA VAL A 314 -12.23 8.94 9.65
C VAL A 314 -12.79 8.42 10.98
N TYR A 315 -13.90 7.70 10.95
CA TYR A 315 -14.47 7.09 12.16
C TYR A 315 -13.63 5.88 12.62
N GLY A 316 -12.95 5.19 11.68
CA GLY A 316 -12.03 4.11 11.98
C GLY A 316 -10.81 4.53 12.82
N ILE A 317 -10.11 5.60 12.41
CA ILE A 317 -8.94 6.10 13.15
C ILE A 317 -9.30 6.70 14.51
N ASN A 318 -10.53 7.22 14.65
CA ASN A 318 -11.06 7.81 15.89
C ASN A 318 -11.76 6.78 16.80
N ASN A 319 -11.60 5.49 16.52
CA ASN A 319 -12.10 4.38 17.34
C ASN A 319 -13.64 4.29 17.46
N THR A 320 -14.39 4.88 16.52
CA THR A 320 -15.86 4.88 16.48
C THR A 320 -16.38 3.99 15.35
N ILE A 321 -15.93 2.74 15.33
CA ILE A 321 -16.26 1.74 14.29
C ILE A 321 -17.78 1.52 14.10
N PRO A 322 -18.61 1.42 15.16
CA PRO A 322 -20.05 1.27 14.98
C PRO A 322 -20.66 2.43 14.18
N SER A 323 -20.21 3.66 14.43
CA SER A 323 -20.63 4.84 13.68
C SER A 323 -20.19 4.77 12.23
N ALA A 324 -18.95 4.32 11.98
CA ALA A 324 -18.44 4.09 10.63
C ALA A 324 -19.32 3.12 9.83
N LEU A 325 -19.72 1.99 10.44
CA LEU A 325 -20.55 0.98 9.81
C LEU A 325 -21.94 1.53 9.46
N ARG A 326 -22.61 2.18 10.41
CA ARG A 326 -23.94 2.75 10.18
C ARG A 326 -23.91 3.84 9.12
N LEU A 327 -22.91 4.72 9.13
CA LEU A 327 -22.78 5.79 8.14
C LEU A 327 -22.50 5.25 6.73
N VAL A 328 -21.58 4.29 6.59
CA VAL A 328 -21.27 3.68 5.29
C VAL A 328 -22.48 2.95 4.72
N ASP A 329 -23.19 2.19 5.55
CA ASP A 329 -24.40 1.49 5.13
C ASP A 329 -25.53 2.46 4.76
N TYR A 330 -25.78 3.47 5.59
CA TYR A 330 -26.77 4.51 5.32
C TYR A 330 -26.49 5.25 3.99
N VAL A 331 -25.27 5.75 3.78
CA VAL A 331 -24.92 6.44 2.52
C VAL A 331 -25.00 5.49 1.32
N SER A 332 -24.56 4.24 1.48
CA SER A 332 -24.64 3.21 0.44
C SER A 332 -26.09 2.96 0.00
N GLN A 333 -27.01 2.81 0.96
CA GLN A 333 -28.43 2.56 0.69
C GLN A 333 -29.12 3.78 0.09
N GLN A 334 -28.91 4.97 0.65
CA GLN A 334 -29.59 6.20 0.20
C GLN A 334 -29.16 6.63 -1.20
N TYR A 335 -27.87 6.53 -1.52
CA TYR A 335 -27.34 6.91 -2.82
C TYR A 335 -27.19 5.73 -3.80
N LYS A 336 -27.54 4.50 -3.38
CA LYS A 336 -27.42 3.26 -4.18
C LYS A 336 -25.99 2.99 -4.68
N ILE A 337 -25.01 3.19 -3.81
CA ILE A 337 -23.59 3.01 -4.11
C ILE A 337 -23.12 1.68 -3.52
N ASN A 338 -22.61 0.78 -4.35
CA ASN A 338 -22.06 -0.49 -3.87
C ASN A 338 -20.83 -0.25 -2.99
N ILE A 339 -20.80 -0.84 -1.78
CA ILE A 339 -19.67 -0.70 -0.86
C ILE A 339 -18.44 -1.43 -1.43
N PRO A 340 -17.37 -0.74 -1.83
CA PRO A 340 -16.22 -1.37 -2.46
C PRO A 340 -15.38 -2.18 -1.46
N LEU A 341 -14.66 -3.20 -1.96
CA LEU A 341 -13.75 -4.03 -1.14
C LEU A 341 -12.72 -3.22 -0.34
N LYS A 342 -12.26 -2.08 -0.87
CA LYS A 342 -11.32 -1.18 -0.18
C LYS A 342 -11.91 -0.61 1.12
N VAL A 343 -13.21 -0.35 1.15
CA VAL A 343 -13.94 0.20 2.31
C VAL A 343 -14.07 -0.89 3.39
N TRP A 344 -14.51 -2.09 3.00
CA TRP A 344 -14.55 -3.25 3.90
C TRP A 344 -13.20 -3.60 4.50
N ASN A 345 -12.11 -3.54 3.71
CA ASN A 345 -10.77 -3.79 4.22
C ASN A 345 -10.33 -2.70 5.23
N GLU A 346 -10.72 -1.45 5.03
CA GLU A 346 -10.41 -0.35 5.97
C GLU A 346 -11.20 -0.51 7.28
N LEU A 347 -12.50 -0.82 7.21
CA LEU A 347 -13.34 -1.15 8.37
C LEU A 347 -12.74 -2.33 9.15
N LEU A 348 -12.47 -3.45 8.48
CA LEU A 348 -11.89 -4.64 9.11
C LEU A 348 -10.49 -4.37 9.69
N GLN A 349 -9.69 -3.52 9.04
CA GLN A 349 -8.40 -3.10 9.56
C GLN A 349 -8.55 -2.40 10.90
N TRP A 350 -9.42 -1.40 10.99
CA TRP A 350 -9.56 -0.63 12.23
C TRP A 350 -10.25 -1.43 13.32
N THR A 351 -11.26 -2.25 13.00
CA THR A 351 -11.84 -3.24 13.94
C THR A 351 -10.77 -4.19 14.49
N TYR A 352 -9.88 -4.69 13.63
CA TYR A 352 -8.77 -5.52 14.07
C TYR A 352 -7.83 -4.74 15.01
N VAL A 353 -7.43 -3.53 14.64
CA VAL A 353 -6.52 -2.70 15.45
C VAL A 353 -7.12 -2.31 16.81
N THR A 354 -8.41 -2.02 16.87
CA THR A 354 -9.13 -1.69 18.12
C THR A 354 -9.45 -2.93 18.94
N SER A 355 -9.54 -4.12 18.34
CA SER A 355 -9.74 -5.38 19.07
C SER A 355 -8.48 -5.93 19.76
N LEU A 356 -7.29 -5.47 19.37
CA LEU A 356 -6.05 -5.95 19.94
C LEU A 356 -5.83 -5.40 21.36
N THR A 357 -5.87 -6.30 22.35
CA THR A 357 -5.37 -6.03 23.70
C THR A 357 -3.86 -5.80 23.64
N ARG A 358 -3.43 -4.56 23.86
CA ARG A 358 -2.00 -4.24 23.99
C ARG A 358 -1.58 -4.40 25.44
N THR A 359 -1.13 -5.59 25.81
CA THR A 359 -0.37 -5.82 27.04
C THR A 359 0.98 -5.09 26.92
N GLY A 360 1.01 -3.84 27.41
CA GLY A 360 2.27 -3.11 27.60
C GLY A 360 2.99 -3.61 28.84
N GLN A 361 4.33 -3.55 28.83
CA GLN A 361 5.20 -3.96 29.94
C GLN A 361 5.11 -3.04 31.18
N ASN A 362 4.41 -1.90 31.11
CA ASN A 362 4.16 -1.03 32.26
C ASN A 362 2.64 -0.83 32.46
N PRO A 363 2.03 -1.44 33.49
CA PRO A 363 0.60 -1.34 33.75
C PRO A 363 0.14 -0.01 34.38
N GLU A 364 1.06 0.81 34.90
CA GLU A 364 0.68 1.91 35.80
C GLU A 364 0.51 3.31 35.16
N THR A 365 1.05 3.59 33.96
CA THR A 365 1.08 4.99 33.45
C THR A 365 0.45 5.22 32.07
N ASN A 366 -0.09 4.20 31.40
CA ASN A 366 -0.56 4.33 30.01
C ASN A 366 -1.74 3.42 29.63
N ASN A 367 -2.42 2.83 30.62
CA ASN A 367 -3.41 1.79 30.34
C ASN A 367 -4.79 2.35 29.93
N GLU A 368 -5.23 3.50 30.42
CA GLU A 368 -6.54 4.05 30.08
C GLU A 368 -6.58 4.63 28.65
N ASP A 369 -5.60 5.45 28.28
CA ASP A 369 -5.46 6.00 26.92
C ASP A 369 -5.37 4.93 25.81
N ARG A 370 -4.84 3.74 26.16
CA ARG A 370 -4.70 2.63 25.21
C ARG A 370 -5.98 1.79 25.09
N LYS A 371 -6.84 1.84 26.11
CA LYS A 371 -8.18 1.23 26.13
C LYS A 371 -9.24 2.10 25.46
N THR A 372 -8.95 3.38 25.19
CA THR A 372 -9.88 4.30 24.50
C THR A 372 -10.39 3.71 23.18
N GLY A 373 -11.70 3.45 23.11
CA GLY A 373 -12.38 2.87 21.94
C GLY A 373 -11.93 1.45 21.59
N GLN A 374 -11.47 0.68 22.59
CA GLN A 374 -11.17 -0.74 22.42
C GLN A 374 -12.47 -1.53 22.19
N LEU A 375 -12.46 -2.42 21.20
CA LEU A 375 -13.59 -3.30 20.91
C LEU A 375 -13.36 -4.70 21.48
N ALA A 376 -14.46 -5.41 21.70
CA ALA A 376 -14.42 -6.84 22.00
C ALA A 376 -13.68 -7.60 20.88
N PRO A 377 -12.80 -8.56 21.19
CA PRO A 377 -12.12 -9.39 20.18
C PRO A 377 -13.06 -10.08 19.18
N GLU A 378 -14.30 -10.34 19.60
CA GLU A 378 -15.42 -10.90 18.85
C GLU A 378 -15.86 -10.01 17.69
N ALA A 379 -15.69 -8.68 17.81
CA ALA A 379 -16.15 -7.71 16.81
C ALA A 379 -15.53 -7.95 15.42
N VAL A 380 -14.32 -8.51 15.36
CA VAL A 380 -13.66 -8.88 14.09
C VAL A 380 -14.39 -10.04 13.41
N SER A 381 -14.86 -11.02 14.18
CA SER A 381 -15.65 -12.14 13.66
C SER A 381 -17.03 -11.65 13.21
N SER A 382 -17.71 -10.84 14.02
CA SER A 382 -19.02 -10.29 13.67
C SER A 382 -18.97 -9.47 12.39
N LEU A 383 -17.99 -8.56 12.26
CA LEU A 383 -17.82 -7.79 11.03
C LEU A 383 -17.46 -8.67 9.83
N TRP A 384 -16.68 -9.73 10.05
CA TRP A 384 -16.38 -10.69 8.99
C TRP A 384 -17.65 -11.35 8.47
N ASP A 385 -18.51 -11.81 9.37
CA ASP A 385 -19.74 -12.48 8.99
C ASP A 385 -20.67 -11.49 8.27
N THR A 386 -20.83 -10.26 8.79
CA THR A 386 -21.59 -9.19 8.12
C THR A 386 -21.13 -8.95 6.67
N MET A 387 -19.82 -8.86 6.41
CA MET A 387 -19.35 -8.58 5.05
C MET A 387 -19.45 -9.80 4.11
N THR A 388 -19.34 -11.02 4.63
CA THR A 388 -19.31 -12.24 3.79
C THR A 388 -20.68 -12.87 3.55
N LEU A 389 -21.62 -12.67 4.48
CA LEU A 389 -22.99 -13.17 4.36
C LEU A 389 -23.85 -12.21 3.53
N GLU A 390 -25.06 -12.65 3.21
CA GLU A 390 -26.08 -11.77 2.65
C GLU A 390 -26.37 -10.60 3.61
N PRO A 391 -26.51 -9.36 3.12
CA PRO A 391 -26.72 -8.98 1.71
C PRO A 391 -25.45 -8.68 0.90
N TYR A 392 -24.27 -8.53 1.52
CA TYR A 392 -23.10 -7.93 0.86
C TYR A 392 -22.22 -8.91 0.08
N ASN A 393 -22.14 -10.19 0.49
CA ASN A 393 -21.46 -11.27 -0.24
C ASN A 393 -20.02 -10.93 -0.70
N VAL A 394 -19.26 -10.20 0.12
CA VAL A 394 -17.92 -9.69 -0.23
C VAL A 394 -16.92 -10.84 -0.26
N LYS A 395 -16.14 -10.92 -1.35
CA LYS A 395 -15.02 -11.88 -1.48
C LYS A 395 -13.77 -11.33 -0.76
N PRO A 396 -13.33 -11.92 0.37
CA PRO A 396 -12.25 -11.34 1.17
C PRO A 396 -10.88 -11.46 0.49
N SER A 397 -10.02 -10.48 0.72
CA SER A 397 -8.63 -10.51 0.26
C SER A 397 -7.72 -11.30 1.21
N MET A 398 -6.53 -11.70 0.74
CA MET A 398 -5.52 -12.37 1.59
C MET A 398 -5.11 -11.53 2.80
N GLU A 399 -5.16 -10.21 2.70
CA GLU A 399 -4.87 -9.30 3.81
C GLU A 399 -5.96 -9.35 4.88
N MET A 400 -7.22 -9.46 4.47
CA MET A 400 -8.37 -9.59 5.36
C MET A 400 -8.32 -10.92 6.11
N TYR A 401 -8.01 -12.03 5.40
CA TYR A 401 -7.75 -13.32 6.04
C TYR A 401 -6.62 -13.24 7.06
N ASN A 402 -5.52 -12.53 6.75
CA ASN A 402 -4.41 -12.36 7.69
C ASN A 402 -4.85 -11.71 9.00
N ARG A 403 -5.74 -10.70 8.96
CA ARG A 403 -6.26 -10.05 10.17
C ARG A 403 -7.15 -10.99 10.98
N LEU A 404 -8.11 -11.64 10.31
CA LEU A 404 -9.05 -12.55 10.95
C LEU A 404 -8.32 -13.74 11.61
N ILE A 405 -7.50 -14.46 10.84
CA ILE A 405 -6.81 -15.66 11.33
C ILE A 405 -5.92 -15.32 12.52
N MET A 406 -5.21 -14.19 12.46
CA MET A 406 -4.36 -13.74 13.57
C MET A 406 -5.19 -13.35 14.80
N ASN A 407 -6.39 -12.77 14.63
CA ASN A 407 -7.33 -12.50 15.72
C ASN A 407 -7.84 -13.82 16.33
N LEU A 408 -8.28 -14.80 15.53
CA LEU A 408 -8.79 -16.09 16.00
C LEU A 408 -7.73 -16.88 16.77
N ILE A 409 -6.49 -16.94 16.26
CA ILE A 409 -5.37 -17.62 16.95
C ILE A 409 -5.06 -16.94 18.29
N ASN A 410 -5.09 -15.61 18.35
CA ASN A 410 -4.88 -14.88 19.61
C ASN A 410 -5.97 -15.14 20.66
N ARG A 411 -7.19 -15.42 20.21
CA ARG A 411 -8.36 -15.72 21.07
C ARG A 411 -8.46 -17.20 21.46
N GLY A 412 -7.54 -18.05 20.99
CA GLY A 412 -7.59 -19.50 21.23
C GLY A 412 -8.65 -20.25 20.40
N ARG A 413 -9.25 -19.61 19.37
CA ARG A 413 -10.26 -20.22 18.49
C ARG A 413 -9.60 -21.04 17.37
N PHE A 414 -8.85 -22.07 17.75
CA PHE A 414 -7.98 -22.82 16.85
C PHE A 414 -8.72 -23.61 15.77
N GLY A 415 -9.91 -24.15 16.08
CA GLY A 415 -10.75 -24.88 15.12
C GLY A 415 -11.22 -24.02 13.96
N GLU A 416 -11.79 -22.85 14.24
CA GLU A 416 -12.15 -21.88 13.19
C GLU A 416 -10.93 -21.34 12.47
N ALA A 417 -9.84 -21.05 13.19
CA ALA A 417 -8.62 -20.59 12.55
C ALA A 417 -8.13 -21.60 11.49
N LYS A 418 -8.20 -22.91 11.78
CA LYS A 418 -7.84 -23.98 10.84
C LYS A 418 -8.69 -23.93 9.56
N ILE A 419 -10.01 -23.79 9.70
CA ILE A 419 -10.95 -23.68 8.56
C ILE A 419 -10.60 -22.46 7.70
N ARG A 420 -10.42 -21.29 8.32
CA ARG A 420 -10.12 -20.05 7.61
C ARG A 420 -8.73 -20.05 6.95
N ILE A 421 -7.74 -20.71 7.56
CA ILE A 421 -6.42 -20.94 6.93
C ILE A 421 -6.56 -21.78 5.65
N GLU A 422 -7.40 -22.81 5.67
CA GLU A 422 -7.63 -23.66 4.50
C GLU A 422 -8.32 -22.89 3.35
N GLU A 423 -9.36 -22.10 3.65
CA GLU A 423 -10.01 -21.22 2.68
C GLU A 423 -9.03 -20.23 2.05
N ALA A 424 -8.20 -19.57 2.86
CA ALA A 424 -7.17 -18.65 2.40
C ALA A 424 -6.13 -19.36 1.51
N TYR A 425 -5.77 -20.60 1.84
CA TYR A 425 -4.87 -21.41 1.02
C TYR A 425 -5.48 -21.76 -0.35
N ARG A 426 -6.78 -22.11 -0.41
CA ARG A 426 -7.49 -22.33 -1.68
C ARG A 426 -7.49 -21.06 -2.54
N THR A 427 -7.70 -19.90 -1.94
CA THR A 427 -7.57 -18.61 -2.63
C THR A 427 -6.15 -18.37 -3.14
N ASN A 428 -5.14 -18.72 -2.35
CA ASN A 428 -3.74 -18.60 -2.77
C ASN A 428 -3.38 -19.48 -3.98
N LYS A 429 -4.00 -20.65 -4.15
CA LYS A 429 -3.79 -21.50 -5.35
C LYS A 429 -4.14 -20.75 -6.64
N LYS A 430 -5.19 -19.89 -6.63
CA LYS A 430 -5.55 -19.07 -7.78
C LYS A 430 -4.42 -18.10 -8.17
N TYR A 431 -3.80 -17.43 -7.19
CA TYR A 431 -2.66 -16.55 -7.43
C TYR A 431 -1.40 -17.29 -7.91
N VAL A 432 -1.20 -18.53 -7.46
CA VAL A 432 -0.11 -19.38 -7.98
C VAL A 432 -0.35 -19.73 -9.45
N CYS A 433 -1.59 -20.05 -9.83
CA CYS A 433 -1.96 -20.30 -11.22
C CYS A 433 -1.79 -19.05 -12.10
N GLU A 434 -2.21 -17.88 -11.61
CA GLU A 434 -1.96 -16.59 -12.29
C GLU A 434 -0.47 -16.34 -12.51
N LEU A 435 0.37 -16.64 -11.52
CA LEU A 435 1.82 -16.53 -11.66
C LEU A 435 2.36 -17.48 -12.73
N SER A 436 1.93 -18.75 -12.73
CA SER A 436 2.34 -19.71 -13.75
C SER A 436 1.96 -19.24 -15.16
N LYS A 437 0.75 -18.72 -15.34
CA LYS A 437 0.30 -18.13 -16.62
C LYS A 437 1.15 -16.92 -17.02
N ALA A 438 1.44 -16.03 -16.07
CA ALA A 438 2.28 -14.85 -16.33
C ALA A 438 3.72 -15.24 -16.73
N ILE A 439 4.30 -16.25 -16.08
CA ILE A 439 5.63 -16.77 -16.42
C ILE A 439 5.62 -17.40 -17.82
N ALA A 440 4.62 -18.23 -18.14
CA ALA A 440 4.50 -18.83 -19.46
C ALA A 440 4.38 -17.78 -20.56
N ALA A 441 3.54 -16.75 -20.36
CA ALA A 441 3.39 -15.64 -21.28
C ALA A 441 4.69 -14.82 -21.45
N TYR A 442 5.44 -14.64 -20.35
CA TYR A 442 6.74 -13.97 -20.39
C TYR A 442 7.77 -14.74 -21.23
N ARG A 443 7.89 -16.06 -21.01
CA ARG A 443 8.81 -16.92 -21.78
C ARG A 443 8.44 -17.03 -23.26
N ALA A 444 7.15 -17.03 -23.58
CA ALA A 444 6.68 -17.06 -24.97
C ALA A 444 6.87 -15.71 -25.71
N GLY A 445 7.21 -14.62 -25.00
CA GLY A 445 7.35 -13.30 -25.60
C GLY A 445 8.78 -13.06 -26.12
N HIS A 446 8.90 -12.47 -27.32
CA HIS A 446 10.19 -12.08 -27.88
C HIS A 446 10.84 -10.96 -27.05
N VAL A 447 12.12 -11.11 -26.72
CA VAL A 447 12.89 -10.23 -25.80
C VAL A 447 12.86 -8.75 -26.23
N HIS A 448 12.84 -8.49 -27.53
CA HIS A 448 12.85 -7.14 -28.10
C HIS A 448 11.45 -6.51 -28.26
N SER A 449 10.38 -7.24 -27.92
CA SER A 449 9.03 -6.69 -27.97
C SER A 449 8.78 -5.73 -26.79
N PRO A 450 8.13 -4.57 -26.99
CA PRO A 450 7.74 -3.66 -25.90
C PRO A 450 6.80 -4.35 -24.88
N ILE A 451 6.08 -5.37 -25.33
CA ILE A 451 5.20 -6.20 -24.49
C ILE A 451 6.02 -7.06 -23.51
N HIS A 452 7.26 -7.42 -23.84
CA HIS A 452 8.12 -8.26 -23.00
C HIS A 452 8.47 -7.56 -21.67
N ALA A 453 8.78 -6.26 -21.69
CA ALA A 453 9.04 -5.48 -20.47
C ALA A 453 7.79 -5.36 -19.57
N GLU A 454 6.60 -5.23 -20.16
CA GLU A 454 5.35 -5.26 -19.41
C GLU A 454 5.10 -6.63 -18.76
N ARG A 455 5.29 -7.71 -19.52
CA ARG A 455 5.18 -9.08 -19.02
C ARG A 455 6.17 -9.34 -17.89
N ALA A 456 7.41 -8.85 -17.98
CA ALA A 456 8.41 -8.97 -16.93
C ALA A 456 7.93 -8.35 -15.59
N ARG A 457 7.33 -7.15 -15.65
CA ARG A 457 6.77 -6.47 -14.47
C ARG A 457 5.57 -7.20 -13.89
N ASN A 458 4.70 -7.71 -14.76
CA ASN A 458 3.55 -8.52 -14.32
C ASN A 458 4.02 -9.80 -13.60
N VAL A 459 5.07 -10.45 -14.11
CA VAL A 459 5.71 -11.60 -13.43
C VAL A 459 6.29 -11.18 -12.09
N TYR A 460 7.04 -10.07 -12.02
CA TYR A 460 7.59 -9.56 -10.76
C TYR A 460 6.49 -9.34 -9.70
N MET A 461 5.40 -8.68 -10.09
CA MET A 461 4.25 -8.41 -9.20
C MET A 461 3.55 -9.69 -8.75
N ALA A 462 3.31 -10.62 -9.65
CA ALA A 462 2.72 -11.92 -9.33
C ALA A 462 3.63 -12.72 -8.38
N ARG A 463 4.95 -12.70 -8.59
CA ARG A 463 5.94 -13.35 -7.70
C ARG A 463 5.89 -12.75 -6.30
N LEU A 464 5.93 -11.43 -6.19
CA LEU A 464 5.88 -10.74 -4.90
C LEU A 464 4.57 -11.07 -4.14
N ARG A 465 3.43 -11.08 -4.84
CA ARG A 465 2.13 -11.48 -4.29
C ARG A 465 2.15 -12.90 -3.74
N VAL A 466 2.61 -13.88 -4.53
CA VAL A 466 2.68 -15.29 -4.10
C VAL A 466 3.66 -15.49 -2.94
N ARG A 467 4.83 -14.85 -2.98
CA ARG A 467 5.83 -14.91 -1.89
C ARG A 467 5.27 -14.33 -0.59
N ARG A 468 4.60 -13.19 -0.64
CA ARG A 468 3.92 -12.57 0.50
C ARG A 468 2.83 -13.50 1.06
N ASN A 469 1.95 -14.02 0.21
CA ASN A 469 0.87 -14.92 0.64
C ASN A 469 1.42 -16.20 1.30
N ARG A 470 2.47 -16.79 0.73
CA ARG A 470 3.16 -17.95 1.33
C ARG A 470 3.74 -17.61 2.70
N LEU A 471 4.29 -16.41 2.86
CA LEU A 471 4.79 -15.95 4.15
C LEU A 471 3.66 -15.79 5.17
N TYR A 472 2.48 -15.29 4.77
CA TYR A 472 1.31 -15.25 5.65
C TYR A 472 0.90 -16.64 6.13
N ILE A 473 0.74 -17.60 5.21
CA ILE A 473 0.37 -18.98 5.54
C ILE A 473 1.38 -19.60 6.50
N ARG A 474 2.68 -19.46 6.22
CA ARG A 474 3.74 -19.95 7.11
C ARG A 474 3.65 -19.33 8.51
N ARG A 475 3.37 -18.02 8.61
CA ARG A 475 3.22 -17.35 9.91
C ARG A 475 1.98 -17.81 10.65
N TRP A 476 0.88 -18.07 9.95
CA TRP A 476 -0.33 -18.62 10.57
C TRP A 476 -0.08 -20.01 11.11
N VAL A 477 0.55 -20.90 10.33
CA VAL A 477 0.94 -22.26 10.76
C VAL A 477 1.88 -22.22 11.96
N GLU A 478 2.95 -21.44 11.89
CA GLU A 478 3.91 -21.26 13.00
C GLU A 478 3.22 -20.77 14.28
N LYS A 479 2.35 -19.76 14.14
CA LYS A 479 1.65 -19.19 15.30
C LYS A 479 0.55 -20.11 15.83
N TRP A 480 -0.15 -20.84 14.98
CA TRP A 480 -1.15 -21.83 15.37
C TRP A 480 -0.50 -22.94 16.19
N ILE A 481 0.65 -23.46 15.76
CA ILE A 481 1.42 -24.49 16.50
C ILE A 481 1.87 -23.93 17.85
N ARG A 482 2.51 -22.76 17.87
CA ARG A 482 3.07 -22.19 19.09
C ARG A 482 2.01 -21.77 20.10
N SER A 483 0.98 -21.04 19.66
CA SER A 483 -0.11 -20.59 20.55
C SER A 483 -1.01 -21.76 20.94
N GLY A 484 -1.30 -22.69 20.02
CA GLY A 484 -2.08 -23.88 20.29
C GLY A 484 -1.43 -24.76 21.34
N SER A 485 -0.16 -25.11 21.13
CA SER A 485 0.59 -25.92 22.11
C SER A 485 0.71 -25.25 23.48
N SER A 486 0.86 -23.93 23.55
CA SER A 486 0.91 -23.23 24.83
C SER A 486 -0.45 -23.15 25.54
N MET A 487 -1.54 -22.89 24.80
CA MET A 487 -2.86 -22.63 25.39
C MET A 487 -3.70 -23.90 25.57
N MET A 488 -3.44 -24.94 24.78
CA MET A 488 -4.22 -26.19 24.74
C MET A 488 -3.38 -27.40 25.19
N ARG A 489 -2.27 -27.19 25.91
CA ARG A 489 -1.36 -28.28 26.34
C ARG A 489 -2.03 -29.40 27.14
N PHE A 490 -3.12 -29.09 27.83
CA PHE A 490 -3.87 -30.05 28.65
C PHE A 490 -5.07 -30.64 27.92
N ASN A 491 -5.34 -30.20 26.68
CA ASN A 491 -6.39 -30.77 25.86
C ASN A 491 -5.82 -31.98 25.12
N GLU A 492 -6.24 -33.17 25.54
CA GLU A 492 -5.76 -34.44 25.01
C GLU A 492 -6.13 -34.65 23.53
N THR A 493 -7.34 -34.27 23.11
CA THR A 493 -7.76 -34.40 21.71
C THR A 493 -6.94 -33.47 20.81
N PHE A 494 -6.63 -32.27 21.29
CA PHE A 494 -5.78 -31.33 20.56
C PHE A 494 -4.36 -31.88 20.37
N CYS A 495 -3.73 -32.36 21.44
CA CYS A 495 -2.35 -32.83 21.40
C CYS A 495 -2.19 -34.15 20.65
N SER A 496 -3.13 -35.08 20.83
CA SER A 496 -3.03 -36.43 20.28
C SER A 496 -3.55 -36.55 18.84
N GLN A 497 -4.49 -35.70 18.42
CA GLN A 497 -5.12 -35.82 17.10
C GLN A 497 -4.99 -34.55 16.25
N ASP A 498 -5.46 -33.40 16.74
CA ASP A 498 -5.54 -32.20 15.90
C ASP A 498 -4.18 -31.66 15.49
N LEU A 499 -3.23 -31.61 16.43
CA LEU A 499 -1.89 -31.08 16.19
C LEU A 499 -1.10 -31.98 15.22
N PRO A 500 -1.00 -33.31 15.40
CA PRO A 500 -0.36 -34.19 14.42
C PRO A 500 -1.00 -34.11 13.02
N ASN A 501 -2.34 -34.11 12.94
CA ASN A 501 -3.05 -33.98 11.67
C ASN A 501 -2.78 -32.64 10.99
N PHE A 502 -2.71 -31.56 11.76
CA PHE A 502 -2.36 -30.24 11.26
C PHE A 502 -0.91 -30.18 10.76
N LEU A 503 0.04 -30.76 11.49
CA LEU A 503 1.45 -30.84 11.06
C LEU A 503 1.60 -31.59 9.75
N LYS A 504 0.90 -32.72 9.59
CA LYS A 504 0.87 -33.51 8.35
C LYS A 504 0.26 -32.73 7.20
N GLN A 505 -0.87 -32.06 7.42
CA GLN A 505 -1.55 -31.26 6.39
C GLN A 505 -0.69 -30.08 5.91
N TRP A 506 0.03 -29.43 6.82
CA TRP A 506 0.76 -28.18 6.56
C TRP A 506 2.27 -28.35 6.43
N GLU A 507 2.75 -29.58 6.18
CA GLU A 507 4.17 -29.95 6.10
C GLU A 507 5.01 -28.95 5.29
N ARG A 508 4.53 -28.57 4.11
CA ARG A 508 5.21 -27.63 3.18
C ARG A 508 5.41 -26.21 3.71
N PHE A 509 4.71 -25.85 4.78
CA PHE A 509 4.72 -24.53 5.40
C PHE A 509 5.30 -24.53 6.82
N LEU A 510 5.77 -25.67 7.32
CA LEU A 510 6.33 -25.76 8.66
C LEU A 510 7.63 -24.94 8.81
N PRO A 511 7.91 -24.41 10.02
CA PRO A 511 9.20 -23.82 10.33
C PRO A 511 10.30 -24.89 10.34
N VAL A 512 11.56 -24.47 10.13
CA VAL A 512 12.75 -25.36 10.08
C VAL A 512 12.91 -26.16 11.37
N ARG A 513 12.55 -25.57 12.50
CA ARG A 513 12.45 -26.24 13.79
C ARG A 513 11.02 -26.07 14.26
N VAL A 514 10.35 -27.18 14.48
CA VAL A 514 9.03 -27.23 15.10
C VAL A 514 9.25 -27.56 16.57
N HIS A 515 8.64 -26.75 17.43
CA HIS A 515 8.63 -26.94 18.87
C HIS A 515 7.18 -26.81 19.34
N TYR A 516 6.70 -27.81 20.07
CA TYR A 516 5.41 -27.76 20.72
C TYR A 516 5.41 -28.59 22.00
N SER A 517 4.61 -28.17 22.96
CA SER A 517 4.35 -28.89 24.20
C SER A 517 3.19 -29.87 24.01
N VAL A 518 3.31 -31.05 24.60
CA VAL A 518 2.25 -32.06 24.80
C VAL A 518 2.08 -32.30 26.29
N THR A 519 1.02 -33.02 26.70
CA THR A 519 0.72 -33.30 28.11
C THR A 519 1.91 -33.85 28.89
N ASN A 520 2.73 -34.69 28.25
CA ASN A 520 3.83 -35.43 28.89
C ASN A 520 5.24 -34.87 28.59
N GLY A 521 5.36 -33.70 27.96
CA GLY A 521 6.67 -33.10 27.67
C GLY A 521 6.70 -32.17 26.47
N GLU A 522 7.90 -31.89 25.97
CA GLU A 522 8.10 -31.05 24.79
C GLU A 522 8.63 -31.86 23.61
N VAL A 523 8.12 -31.60 22.41
CA VAL A 523 8.56 -32.20 21.17
C VAL A 523 9.31 -31.16 20.35
N ILE A 524 10.56 -31.46 19.99
CA ILE A 524 11.39 -30.65 19.11
C ILE A 524 11.89 -31.51 17.95
N PHE A 525 11.60 -31.11 16.72
CA PHE A 525 12.24 -31.73 15.56
C PHE A 525 12.54 -30.70 14.47
N THR A 526 13.56 -31.03 13.67
CA THR A 526 13.92 -30.28 12.48
C THR A 526 13.13 -30.78 11.29
N THR A 527 12.49 -29.86 10.58
CA THR A 527 11.79 -30.18 9.33
C THR A 527 12.77 -30.09 8.16
N GLY A 528 12.75 -31.08 7.26
CA GLY A 528 13.49 -31.05 5.97
C GLY A 528 12.98 -29.96 5.00
N VAL A 529 12.01 -29.16 5.44
CA VAL A 529 11.32 -28.12 4.68
C VAL A 529 12.27 -27.03 4.19
N ARG A 530 13.46 -26.86 4.80
CA ARG A 530 14.47 -25.91 4.30
C ARG A 530 15.06 -26.35 2.96
N GLU A 531 15.39 -27.63 2.83
CA GLU A 531 15.91 -28.23 1.60
C GLU A 531 14.80 -28.28 0.55
N ALA A 532 13.60 -28.75 0.91
CA ALA A 532 12.46 -28.76 -0.01
C ALA A 532 12.08 -27.34 -0.51
N ASN A 533 12.09 -26.34 0.38
CA ASN A 533 11.83 -24.94 -0.01
C ASN A 533 12.97 -24.34 -0.83
N PHE A 534 14.21 -24.71 -0.54
CA PHE A 534 15.38 -24.27 -1.30
C PHE A 534 15.37 -24.87 -2.71
N MET A 535 15.14 -26.18 -2.83
CA MET A 535 14.98 -26.87 -4.12
C MET A 535 13.82 -26.31 -4.93
N MET A 536 12.69 -26.00 -4.28
CA MET A 536 11.57 -25.33 -4.94
C MET A 536 11.89 -23.88 -5.35
N GLN A 537 12.63 -23.13 -4.53
CA GLN A 537 13.07 -21.78 -4.89
C GLN A 537 14.08 -21.79 -6.04
N LEU A 538 14.99 -22.77 -6.06
CA LEU A 538 15.89 -23.06 -7.17
C LEU A 538 15.13 -23.42 -8.43
N SER A 539 14.15 -24.33 -8.38
CA SER A 539 13.32 -24.65 -9.55
C SER A 539 12.54 -23.43 -10.08
N PHE A 540 12.22 -22.45 -9.23
CA PHE A 540 11.64 -21.18 -9.66
C PHE A 540 12.67 -20.15 -10.15
N ALA A 541 13.94 -20.26 -9.72
CA ALA A 541 15.06 -19.41 -10.14
C ALA A 541 15.66 -19.90 -11.46
N ASP A 542 15.86 -21.21 -11.61
CA ASP A 542 16.35 -21.87 -12.84
C ASP A 542 15.32 -21.75 -13.96
N ALA A 543 14.03 -21.77 -13.63
CA ALA A 543 12.98 -21.49 -14.61
C ALA A 543 12.81 -19.98 -14.88
N ALA A 544 13.63 -19.14 -14.27
CA ALA A 544 13.62 -17.69 -14.41
C ALA A 544 14.94 -17.17 -14.96
N ASP A 545 15.39 -17.72 -16.10
CA ASP A 545 16.34 -17.08 -17.03
C ASP A 545 15.84 -15.69 -17.49
N ALA A 546 15.87 -14.77 -16.53
CA ALA A 546 15.81 -13.34 -16.66
C ALA A 546 16.96 -12.84 -15.79
N PRO A 547 18.22 -13.10 -16.17
CA PRO A 547 19.33 -12.37 -15.59
C PRO A 547 19.03 -10.88 -15.88
N ASN A 548 19.16 -10.02 -14.85
CA ASN A 548 19.12 -8.55 -14.94
C ASN A 548 17.85 -7.77 -14.56
N LEU A 549 16.92 -8.31 -13.77
CA LEU A 549 15.87 -7.45 -13.15
C LEU A 549 15.89 -7.36 -11.62
N VAL A 550 16.76 -8.11 -10.92
CA VAL A 550 17.06 -7.93 -9.46
C VAL A 550 18.52 -8.28 -9.07
N SER A 551 19.42 -8.60 -10.01
CA SER A 551 20.85 -8.79 -9.70
C SER A 551 21.54 -7.42 -9.76
N GLU A 552 22.14 -6.90 -8.70
CA GLU A 552 23.18 -7.55 -7.91
C GLU A 552 23.12 -7.25 -6.39
N ARG A 553 23.64 -8.24 -5.64
CA ARG A 553 24.01 -8.23 -4.21
C ARG A 553 22.89 -8.35 -3.19
N LEU A 554 22.53 -9.60 -2.89
CA LEU A 554 22.26 -10.02 -1.50
C LEU A 554 22.89 -11.40 -1.23
N ILE A 555 24.18 -11.29 -0.89
CA ILE A 555 25.10 -12.19 -0.21
C ILE A 555 24.43 -13.37 0.53
N LEU A 556 24.82 -14.60 0.15
CA LEU A 556 24.88 -15.74 1.06
C LEU A 556 26.24 -15.73 1.80
N PRO A 557 26.33 -16.11 3.08
CA PRO A 557 27.61 -16.27 3.77
C PRO A 557 28.44 -17.40 3.16
N ARG A 558 29.74 -17.13 2.96
CA ARG A 558 30.77 -17.97 2.29
C ARG A 558 31.06 -19.36 2.88
N ARG A 559 30.38 -19.81 3.94
CA ARG A 559 30.66 -21.12 4.57
C ARG A 559 29.61 -22.14 4.15
N LEU A 560 29.77 -22.74 2.97
CA LEU A 560 29.22 -24.07 2.60
C LEU A 560 29.73 -24.59 1.24
N ARG A 561 30.84 -24.07 0.69
CA ARG A 561 31.48 -24.58 -0.54
C ARG A 561 32.60 -25.60 -0.31
N LYS A 562 32.78 -26.12 0.91
CA LYS A 562 33.83 -27.13 1.21
C LYS A 562 33.30 -28.54 1.53
N ALA A 563 32.04 -28.84 1.24
CA ALA A 563 31.46 -30.15 1.55
C ALA A 563 30.96 -30.94 0.32
N THR A 564 31.50 -30.67 -0.88
CA THR A 564 31.24 -31.47 -2.09
C THR A 564 32.52 -32.03 -2.72
N SER A 565 33.58 -32.19 -1.93
CA SER A 565 34.68 -33.09 -2.27
C SER A 565 35.20 -33.72 -0.98
N LEU A 566 34.59 -34.83 -0.59
CA LEU A 566 35.22 -35.95 0.11
C LEU A 566 34.19 -37.08 0.16
N GLN A 567 34.44 -38.10 -0.65
CA GLN A 567 33.83 -39.41 -0.56
C GLN A 567 34.06 -40.02 0.83
N GLY A 568 33.13 -40.88 1.26
CA GLY A 568 33.38 -41.98 2.18
C GLY A 568 33.58 -41.61 3.65
N ASN A 569 32.51 -41.72 4.45
CA ASN A 569 32.42 -42.74 5.51
C ASN A 569 31.19 -42.50 6.40
N SER A 570 30.39 -43.55 6.50
CA SER A 570 29.30 -43.73 7.45
C SER A 570 29.83 -43.78 8.88
N ILE A 571 29.32 -42.94 9.79
CA ILE A 571 29.33 -43.26 11.23
C ILE A 571 28.02 -42.77 11.88
N PHE A 572 27.18 -43.74 12.27
CA PHE A 572 26.13 -43.60 13.26
C PHE A 572 26.74 -43.18 14.61
N ARG A 573 26.20 -42.15 15.28
CA ARG A 573 26.36 -41.99 16.74
C ARG A 573 25.02 -41.69 17.39
N ARG A 574 24.48 -42.72 18.04
CA ARG A 574 23.56 -42.62 19.19
C ARG A 574 24.30 -41.89 20.31
N HIS A 575 23.66 -40.90 20.92
CA HIS A 575 23.95 -40.53 22.31
C HIS A 575 22.70 -40.82 23.14
N VAL A 576 22.80 -41.88 23.92
CA VAL A 576 22.02 -42.14 25.13
C VAL A 576 22.67 -41.29 26.22
N LEU A 577 21.87 -40.52 26.95
CA LEU A 577 22.26 -39.93 28.23
C LEU A 577 21.43 -40.61 29.31
N LEU A 578 22.11 -41.45 30.08
CA LEU A 578 21.74 -41.86 31.43
C LEU A 578 22.61 -41.02 32.36
N GLU A 579 21.97 -40.16 33.15
CA GLU A 579 22.04 -40.09 34.62
C GLU A 579 21.06 -39.03 35.12
#